data_AF-A0A8T9Q737-F1
#
_entry.id   AF-A0A8T9Q737-F1
#
_cell.length_a   1.000
_cell.length_b   1.000
_cell.length_c   1.000
_cell.angle_alpha   90.00
_cell.angle_beta   90.00
_cell.angle_gamma   90.00
#
_symmetry.space_group_name_H-M   'P 1'
#
loop_
_entity.id
_entity.type
_entity.pdbx_description
1 polymer ?
#
loop_
_entity_poly.entity_id
_entity_poly.type
_entity_poly.pdbx_seq_one_letter_code
_entity_poly.pdbx_strand_id
1 'polypeptide(L)'
;MQQKSLLTRWLRLVVLLAVLVLGLAGPSSAQLYYLTTDGTAASQSATDALNFLNTTTNATSTVVSSIATSPNLLALDPANNRAFVYEALTASRGIKVYDLSTTPTLLRTLPVPAQVSALEYDAASDYVYFLTTDAVATTLTATDALNRIKADGTGANQVLVSSVTNSPVYLALNTAANRAYVYEGLTASRGIKTINLATNTVIGGTIPVAAAVSALEYARSNGFLYFLTSDGVGTTGAPLPPMRFTGCSPTIPTPRPRPRPLSPA
;
A
#
# COMPACT_ATOMS: atom_id res chain seq x y z
N MET A 1 -11.13 60.54 -0.35
CA MET A 1 -10.23 59.91 0.66
C MET A 1 -10.67 58.53 1.17
N GLN A 2 -11.84 57.98 0.81
CA GLN A 2 -12.32 56.70 1.39
C GLN A 2 -11.80 55.40 0.73
N GLN A 3 -11.26 55.43 -0.49
CA GLN A 3 -10.91 54.21 -1.22
C GLN A 3 -9.65 53.49 -0.67
N LYS A 4 -8.73 54.22 -0.03
CA LYS A 4 -7.50 53.65 0.58
C LYS A 4 -7.79 52.83 1.85
N SER A 5 -8.90 53.06 2.53
CA SER A 5 -9.31 52.35 3.75
C SER A 5 -9.92 50.97 3.48
N LEU A 6 -10.52 50.78 2.29
CA LEU A 6 -11.12 49.50 1.92
C LEU A 6 -10.05 48.52 1.45
N LEU A 7 -9.10 48.95 0.62
CA LEU A 7 -8.00 48.08 0.17
C LEU A 7 -7.14 47.53 1.32
N THR A 8 -6.88 48.32 2.36
CA THR A 8 -6.09 47.87 3.53
C THR A 8 -6.85 46.89 4.42
N ARG A 9 -8.18 46.99 4.49
CA ARG A 9 -9.02 46.03 5.22
C ARG A 9 -9.16 44.70 4.47
N TRP A 10 -9.29 44.76 3.14
CA TRP A 10 -9.32 43.56 2.28
C TRP A 10 -7.99 42.80 2.28
N LEU A 11 -6.86 43.52 2.21
CA LEU A 11 -5.54 42.88 2.22
C LEU A 11 -5.24 42.20 3.57
N ARG A 12 -5.70 42.77 4.69
CA ARG A 12 -5.54 42.15 6.03
C ARG A 12 -6.39 40.88 6.19
N LEU A 13 -7.59 40.84 5.61
CA LEU A 13 -8.47 39.67 5.67
C LEU A 13 -7.90 38.50 4.85
N VAL A 14 -7.36 38.78 3.65
CA VAL A 14 -6.74 37.76 2.78
C VAL A 14 -5.45 37.20 3.39
N VAL A 15 -4.64 38.05 4.02
CA VAL A 15 -3.42 37.60 4.72
C VAL A 15 -3.77 36.76 5.96
N LEU A 16 -4.80 37.12 6.73
CA LEU A 16 -5.23 36.33 7.89
C LEU A 16 -5.79 34.96 7.47
N LEU A 17 -6.56 34.90 6.36
CA LEU A 17 -7.10 33.67 5.81
C LEU A 17 -5.99 32.77 5.23
N ALA A 18 -4.98 33.34 4.58
CA ALA A 18 -3.83 32.59 4.06
C ALA A 18 -2.96 32.00 5.19
N VAL A 19 -2.78 32.71 6.31
CA VAL A 19 -2.04 32.19 7.48
C VAL A 19 -2.84 31.10 8.23
N LEU A 20 -4.17 31.19 8.25
CA LEU A 20 -5.03 30.15 8.85
C LEU A 20 -5.03 28.85 8.01
N VAL A 21 -4.96 28.95 6.68
CA VAL A 21 -4.87 27.78 5.78
C VAL A 21 -3.48 27.14 5.79
N LEU A 22 -2.41 27.92 5.98
CA LEU A 22 -1.03 27.41 6.08
C LEU A 22 -0.69 26.82 7.47
N GLY A 23 -1.45 27.14 8.51
CA GLY A 23 -1.24 26.67 9.88
C GLY A 23 -1.85 25.29 10.21
N LEU A 24 -2.64 24.70 9.31
CA LEU A 24 -3.33 23.42 9.53
C LEU A 24 -2.62 22.20 8.90
N ALA A 25 -1.51 22.41 8.19
CA ALA A 25 -0.67 21.30 7.74
C ALA A 25 0.24 20.85 8.90
N GLY A 26 -0.35 20.19 9.89
CA GLY A 26 0.43 19.42 10.86
C GLY A 26 1.26 18.34 10.15
N PRO A 27 2.37 17.87 10.74
CA PRO A 27 3.11 16.75 10.17
C PRO A 27 2.15 15.57 10.02
N SER A 28 2.04 15.04 8.80
CA SER A 28 1.37 13.76 8.58
C SER A 28 2.20 12.69 9.28
N SER A 29 1.79 12.29 10.49
CA SER A 29 2.40 11.15 11.16
C SER A 29 2.02 9.90 10.40
N ALA A 30 3.02 9.19 9.88
CA ALA A 30 2.80 7.86 9.30
C ALA A 30 2.17 6.96 10.37
N GLN A 31 0.99 6.43 10.08
CA GLN A 31 0.30 5.48 10.95
C GLN A 31 0.69 4.07 10.53
N LEU A 32 1.16 3.26 11.48
CA LEU A 32 1.51 1.87 11.22
C LEU A 32 0.47 0.97 11.86
N TYR A 33 -0.16 0.13 11.04
CA TYR A 33 -1.03 -0.93 11.50
C TYR A 33 -0.42 -2.28 11.16
N TYR A 34 -0.64 -3.26 12.03
CA TYR A 34 -0.14 -4.62 11.81
C TYR A 34 -1.08 -5.65 12.43
N LEU A 35 -1.08 -6.84 11.85
CA LEU A 35 -1.81 -7.99 12.38
C LEU A 35 -0.94 -8.76 13.35
N THR A 36 -1.56 -9.30 14.39
CA THR A 36 -1.01 -10.39 15.19
C THR A 36 -1.90 -11.61 15.03
N THR A 37 -1.32 -12.79 15.23
CA THR A 37 -2.04 -14.06 15.28
C THR A 37 -1.39 -14.96 16.33
N ASP A 38 -2.16 -15.83 16.96
CA ASP A 38 -1.61 -16.89 17.81
C ASP A 38 -0.96 -18.04 17.03
N GLY A 39 -1.08 -18.04 15.69
CA GLY A 39 -0.53 -19.09 14.83
C GLY A 39 -1.34 -20.39 14.83
N THR A 40 -2.51 -20.41 15.44
CA THR A 40 -3.43 -21.55 15.47
C THR A 40 -4.66 -21.26 14.62
N ALA A 41 -5.12 -22.25 13.86
CA ALA A 41 -6.31 -22.12 13.03
C ALA A 41 -7.56 -22.73 13.70
N ALA A 42 -7.59 -22.74 15.05
CA ALA A 42 -8.58 -23.49 15.82
C ALA A 42 -9.71 -22.62 16.38
N SER A 43 -9.40 -21.39 16.80
CA SER A 43 -10.35 -20.47 17.42
C SER A 43 -9.89 -19.03 17.26
N GLN A 44 -10.84 -18.10 17.21
CA GLN A 44 -10.52 -16.68 17.37
C GLN A 44 -10.02 -16.42 18.79
N SER A 45 -8.87 -15.77 18.92
CA SER A 45 -8.31 -15.38 20.21
C SER A 45 -8.10 -13.87 20.30
N ALA A 46 -7.77 -13.38 21.51
CA ALA A 46 -7.47 -11.97 21.71
C ALA A 46 -6.18 -11.53 20.98
N THR A 47 -5.32 -12.48 20.62
CA THR A 47 -4.07 -12.25 19.91
C THR A 47 -4.23 -12.23 18.39
N ASP A 48 -5.35 -12.71 17.86
CA ASP A 48 -5.74 -12.47 16.47
C ASP A 48 -6.30 -11.05 16.35
N ALA A 49 -5.42 -10.07 16.18
CA ALA A 49 -5.76 -8.67 16.41
C ALA A 49 -5.17 -7.74 15.36
N LEU A 50 -5.86 -6.62 15.15
CA LEU A 50 -5.33 -5.46 14.44
C LEU A 50 -4.77 -4.52 15.49
N ASN A 51 -3.49 -4.21 15.35
CA ASN A 51 -2.77 -3.33 16.25
C ASN A 51 -2.32 -2.08 15.52
N PHE A 52 -2.07 -1.04 16.30
CA PHE A 52 -1.60 0.25 15.87
C PHE A 52 -0.29 0.58 16.60
N LEU A 53 0.68 1.10 15.88
CA LEU A 53 1.91 1.70 16.42
C LEU A 53 1.90 3.19 16.12
N ASN A 54 1.92 3.99 17.18
CA ASN A 54 2.18 5.41 17.07
C ASN A 54 3.67 5.63 16.81
N THR A 55 4.02 5.99 15.58
CA THR A 55 5.42 6.20 15.15
C THR A 55 6.09 7.42 15.80
N THR A 56 5.32 8.31 16.44
CA THR A 56 5.86 9.47 17.15
C THR A 56 6.24 9.11 18.59
N THR A 57 5.43 8.29 19.27
CA THR A 57 5.65 7.91 20.68
C THR A 57 6.24 6.51 20.86
N ASN A 58 6.32 5.72 19.78
CA ASN A 58 6.61 4.28 19.81
C ASN A 58 5.65 3.46 20.68
N ALA A 59 4.47 3.99 20.97
CA ALA A 59 3.45 3.29 21.74
C ALA A 59 2.62 2.37 20.84
N THR A 60 2.40 1.14 21.27
CA THR A 60 1.52 0.19 20.61
C THR A 60 0.18 0.10 21.34
N SER A 61 -0.89 -0.11 20.58
CA SER A 61 -2.24 -0.33 21.11
C SER A 61 -3.01 -1.29 20.22
N THR A 62 -3.80 -2.16 20.81
CA THR A 62 -4.75 -2.98 20.05
C THR A 62 -5.93 -2.12 19.61
N VAL A 63 -6.21 -2.11 18.31
CA VAL A 63 -7.38 -1.44 17.73
C VAL A 63 -8.60 -2.31 17.93
N VAL A 64 -8.48 -3.58 17.54
CA VAL A 64 -9.54 -4.58 17.68
C VAL A 64 -8.92 -5.96 17.80
N SER A 65 -9.45 -6.78 18.71
CA SER A 65 -9.04 -8.16 18.94
C SER A 65 -10.06 -9.14 18.36
N SER A 66 -9.64 -10.40 18.18
CA SER A 66 -10.50 -11.49 17.69
C SER A 66 -11.16 -11.14 16.35
N ILE A 67 -10.36 -10.64 15.41
CA ILE A 67 -10.82 -10.19 14.09
C ILE A 67 -11.00 -11.33 13.06
N ALA A 68 -10.36 -12.46 13.31
CA ALA A 68 -10.36 -13.63 12.44
C ALA A 68 -9.75 -14.80 13.21
N THR A 69 -10.00 -16.04 12.77
CA THR A 69 -9.33 -17.24 13.29
C THR A 69 -7.93 -17.38 12.71
N SER A 70 -7.70 -16.92 11.47
CA SER A 70 -6.39 -16.91 10.83
C SER A 70 -6.18 -15.63 10.03
N PRO A 71 -6.02 -14.46 10.68
CA PRO A 71 -5.73 -13.21 9.98
C PRO A 71 -4.35 -13.27 9.32
N ASN A 72 -4.29 -13.01 8.01
CA ASN A 72 -3.06 -13.18 7.25
C ASN A 72 -2.61 -11.93 6.48
N LEU A 73 -3.54 -11.23 5.81
CA LEU A 73 -3.23 -10.03 5.01
C LEU A 73 -4.06 -8.85 5.49
N LEU A 74 -3.51 -7.65 5.34
CA LEU A 74 -4.13 -6.39 5.74
C LEU A 74 -4.04 -5.38 4.58
N ALA A 75 -5.15 -4.73 4.28
CA ALA A 75 -5.18 -3.46 3.56
C ALA A 75 -6.00 -2.43 4.35
N LEU A 76 -5.71 -1.15 4.16
CA LEU A 76 -6.33 -0.06 4.92
C LEU A 76 -7.04 0.93 4.00
N ASP A 77 -8.14 1.48 4.52
CA ASP A 77 -8.82 2.66 3.99
C ASP A 77 -8.97 3.69 5.11
N PRO A 78 -7.90 4.46 5.39
CA PRO A 78 -7.93 5.43 6.48
C PRO A 78 -8.91 6.57 6.22
N ALA A 79 -9.28 6.85 4.97
CA ALA A 79 -10.21 7.94 4.64
C ALA A 79 -11.64 7.64 5.10
N ASN A 80 -12.03 6.36 5.15
CA ASN A 80 -13.36 5.94 5.60
C ASN A 80 -13.30 5.07 6.87
N ASN A 81 -12.19 5.09 7.60
CA ASN A 81 -11.94 4.26 8.79
C ASN A 81 -12.23 2.77 8.54
N ARG A 82 -11.75 2.18 7.43
CA ARG A 82 -11.92 0.73 7.20
C ARG A 82 -10.59 -0.02 7.19
N ALA A 83 -10.65 -1.28 7.60
CA ALA A 83 -9.60 -2.27 7.35
C ALA A 83 -10.17 -3.48 6.61
N PHE A 84 -9.34 -4.06 5.76
CA PHE A 84 -9.60 -5.29 5.02
C PHE A 84 -8.63 -6.35 5.53
N VAL A 85 -9.15 -7.39 6.16
CA VAL A 85 -8.36 -8.46 6.75
C VAL A 85 -8.69 -9.77 6.05
N TYR A 86 -7.71 -10.41 5.44
CA TYR A 86 -7.91 -11.73 4.85
C TYR A 86 -7.87 -12.82 5.93
N GLU A 87 -8.97 -13.56 6.05
CA GLU A 87 -9.09 -14.79 6.83
C GLU A 87 -8.63 -15.97 5.98
N ALA A 88 -7.53 -16.61 6.36
CA ALA A 88 -6.93 -17.70 5.61
C ALA A 88 -7.52 -19.09 5.94
N LEU A 89 -8.25 -19.23 7.06
CA LEU A 89 -8.87 -20.50 7.44
C LEU A 89 -9.91 -20.92 6.39
N THR A 90 -9.69 -22.08 5.75
CA THR A 90 -10.51 -22.56 4.64
C THR A 90 -12.02 -22.59 4.92
N ALA A 91 -12.43 -22.90 6.16
CA ALA A 91 -13.83 -22.97 6.55
C ALA A 91 -14.54 -21.60 6.64
N SER A 92 -13.80 -20.51 6.84
CA SER A 92 -14.33 -19.15 7.04
C SER A 92 -13.72 -18.11 6.09
N ARG A 93 -12.98 -18.60 5.08
CA ARG A 93 -12.14 -17.83 4.17
C ARG A 93 -12.88 -16.68 3.51
N GLY A 94 -12.27 -15.51 3.51
CA GLY A 94 -12.83 -14.29 2.93
C GLY A 94 -12.09 -13.05 3.41
N ILE A 95 -12.40 -11.91 2.80
CA ILE A 95 -11.85 -10.62 3.24
C ILE A 95 -12.86 -9.99 4.20
N LYS A 96 -12.50 -9.92 5.48
CA LYS A 96 -13.28 -9.26 6.54
C LYS A 96 -13.10 -7.75 6.41
N VAL A 97 -14.20 -7.01 6.31
CA VAL A 97 -14.20 -5.54 6.28
C VAL A 97 -14.61 -5.05 7.65
N TYR A 98 -13.71 -4.34 8.33
CA TYR A 98 -13.96 -3.73 9.63
C TYR A 98 -14.17 -2.23 9.50
N ASP A 99 -15.14 -1.70 10.23
CA ASP A 99 -15.16 -0.28 10.61
C ASP A 99 -14.19 -0.10 11.79
N LEU A 100 -13.33 0.91 11.71
CA LEU A 100 -12.33 1.32 12.68
C LEU A 100 -12.70 2.64 13.36
N SER A 101 -13.96 3.05 13.28
CA SER A 101 -14.52 4.11 14.13
C SER A 101 -14.36 3.77 15.63
N THR A 102 -14.84 4.65 16.51
CA THR A 102 -14.61 4.58 17.96
C THR A 102 -14.84 3.20 18.57
N THR A 103 -15.80 2.44 18.03
CA THR A 103 -16.04 1.04 18.41
C THR A 103 -15.88 0.17 17.17
N PRO A 104 -14.73 -0.49 16.97
CA PRO A 104 -14.51 -1.28 15.78
C PRO A 104 -15.49 -2.44 15.65
N THR A 105 -16.05 -2.64 14.45
CA THR A 105 -17.05 -3.70 14.19
C THR A 105 -16.84 -4.33 12.82
N LEU A 106 -17.19 -5.61 12.70
CA LEU A 106 -17.22 -6.30 11.40
C LEU A 106 -18.41 -5.79 10.58
N LEU A 107 -18.13 -5.16 9.44
CA LEU A 107 -19.17 -4.67 8.53
C LEU A 107 -19.69 -5.77 7.60
N ARG A 108 -18.78 -6.61 7.06
CA ARG A 108 -19.10 -7.71 6.13
C ARG A 108 -17.91 -8.62 5.87
N THR A 109 -18.18 -9.76 5.25
CA THR A 109 -17.15 -10.63 4.65
C THR A 109 -17.32 -10.63 3.13
N LEU A 110 -16.28 -10.27 2.39
CA LEU A 110 -16.24 -10.35 0.94
C LEU A 110 -15.84 -11.78 0.52
N PRO A 111 -16.60 -12.43 -0.37
CA PRO A 111 -16.27 -13.78 -0.82
C PRO A 111 -15.02 -13.76 -1.71
N VAL A 112 -14.16 -14.76 -1.53
CA VAL A 112 -12.99 -14.98 -2.38
C VAL A 112 -13.07 -16.40 -2.98
N PRO A 113 -12.67 -16.58 -4.24
CA PRO A 113 -12.85 -17.87 -4.93
C PRO A 113 -11.80 -18.93 -4.56
N ALA A 114 -10.66 -18.52 -4.01
CA ALA A 114 -9.53 -19.39 -3.67
C ALA A 114 -8.67 -18.76 -2.58
N GLN A 115 -7.52 -19.38 -2.27
CA GLN A 115 -6.54 -18.81 -1.35
C GLN A 115 -6.01 -17.48 -1.90
N VAL A 116 -5.94 -16.46 -1.05
CA VAL A 116 -5.39 -15.14 -1.38
C VAL A 116 -3.94 -15.05 -0.92
N SER A 117 -3.05 -14.60 -1.81
CA SER A 117 -1.62 -14.41 -1.51
C SER A 117 -1.21 -12.95 -1.33
N ALA A 118 -1.95 -12.01 -1.93
CA ALA A 118 -1.74 -10.58 -1.77
C ALA A 118 -3.08 -9.81 -1.86
N LEU A 119 -3.14 -8.66 -1.20
CA LEU A 119 -4.33 -7.84 -1.05
C LEU A 119 -3.95 -6.36 -1.11
N GLU A 120 -4.64 -5.58 -1.94
CA GLU A 120 -4.45 -4.13 -2.06
C GLU A 120 -5.79 -3.40 -2.19
N TYR A 121 -5.91 -2.22 -1.60
CA TYR A 121 -7.12 -1.40 -1.68
C TYR A 121 -6.92 -0.15 -2.54
N ASP A 122 -7.83 0.08 -3.48
CA ASP A 122 -7.87 1.30 -4.28
C ASP A 122 -9.00 2.24 -3.82
N ALA A 123 -8.62 3.29 -3.09
CA ALA A 123 -9.54 4.30 -2.57
C ALA A 123 -10.29 5.08 -3.66
N ALA A 124 -9.72 5.20 -4.87
CA ALA A 124 -10.35 5.98 -5.94
C ALA A 124 -11.56 5.25 -6.56
N SER A 125 -11.46 3.94 -6.72
CA SER A 125 -12.53 3.13 -7.35
C SER A 125 -13.33 2.29 -6.34
N ASP A 126 -12.94 2.31 -5.07
CA ASP A 126 -13.50 1.51 -3.97
C ASP A 126 -13.49 0.00 -4.25
N TYR A 127 -12.38 -0.46 -4.84
CA TYR A 127 -12.13 -1.88 -5.11
C TYR A 127 -10.99 -2.40 -4.24
N VAL A 128 -11.18 -3.62 -3.76
CA VAL A 128 -10.12 -4.44 -3.21
C VAL A 128 -9.60 -5.35 -4.32
N TYR A 129 -8.34 -5.20 -4.69
CA TYR A 129 -7.65 -6.07 -5.63
C TYR A 129 -6.89 -7.14 -4.86
N PHE A 130 -6.87 -8.35 -5.39
CA PHE A 130 -6.20 -9.45 -4.71
C PHE A 130 -5.74 -10.53 -5.68
N LEU A 131 -4.65 -11.21 -5.30
CA LEU A 131 -4.12 -12.34 -6.03
C LEU A 131 -4.67 -13.62 -5.43
N THR A 132 -5.16 -14.50 -6.28
CA THR A 132 -5.48 -15.88 -5.90
C THR A 132 -4.41 -16.83 -6.37
N THR A 133 -4.29 -17.96 -5.68
CA THR A 133 -3.42 -19.08 -6.04
C THR A 133 -4.05 -20.40 -5.62
N ASP A 134 -3.67 -21.47 -6.31
CA ASP A 134 -3.97 -22.85 -5.90
C ASP A 134 -2.88 -23.44 -4.98
N ALA A 135 -1.85 -22.64 -4.63
CA ALA A 135 -0.67 -23.03 -3.87
C ALA A 135 0.22 -24.09 -4.54
N VAL A 136 0.11 -24.27 -5.86
CA VAL A 136 0.92 -25.20 -6.66
C VAL A 136 1.87 -24.42 -7.56
N ALA A 137 3.03 -24.06 -7.02
CA ALA A 137 4.00 -23.17 -7.68
C ALA A 137 4.60 -23.68 -9.02
N THR A 138 4.36 -24.93 -9.43
CA THR A 138 4.91 -25.51 -10.67
C THR A 138 3.93 -25.51 -11.84
N THR A 139 2.64 -25.26 -11.58
CA THR A 139 1.59 -25.37 -12.60
C THR A 139 0.86 -24.06 -12.67
N LEU A 140 0.76 -23.50 -13.87
CA LEU A 140 -0.01 -22.29 -14.08
C LEU A 140 -1.48 -22.66 -14.27
N THR A 141 -2.36 -22.23 -13.38
CA THR A 141 -3.80 -22.52 -13.49
C THR A 141 -4.63 -21.24 -13.63
N ALA A 142 -5.93 -21.41 -13.88
CA ALA A 142 -6.86 -20.27 -13.90
C ALA A 142 -7.01 -19.64 -12.51
N THR A 143 -6.63 -20.35 -11.45
CA THR A 143 -6.68 -19.87 -10.05
C THR A 143 -5.59 -18.85 -9.76
N ASP A 144 -4.46 -18.91 -10.47
CA ASP A 144 -3.36 -17.94 -10.32
C ASP A 144 -3.72 -16.62 -11.01
N ALA A 145 -4.56 -15.83 -10.35
CA ALA A 145 -5.30 -14.77 -11.00
C ALA A 145 -5.25 -13.46 -10.23
N LEU A 146 -5.29 -12.34 -10.96
CA LEU A 146 -5.61 -11.04 -10.41
C LEU A 146 -7.13 -10.85 -10.42
N ASN A 147 -7.68 -10.59 -9.25
CA ASN A 147 -9.10 -10.37 -9.02
C ASN A 147 -9.34 -8.97 -8.47
N ARG A 148 -10.58 -8.50 -8.54
CA ARG A 148 -11.08 -7.39 -7.72
C ARG A 148 -12.52 -7.59 -7.28
N ILE A 149 -12.87 -6.99 -6.15
CA ILE A 149 -14.23 -6.95 -5.62
C ILE A 149 -14.51 -5.59 -5.00
N LYS A 150 -15.75 -5.10 -5.08
CA LYS A 150 -16.09 -3.84 -4.41
C LYS A 150 -15.97 -3.99 -2.91
N ALA A 151 -15.38 -2.98 -2.27
CA ALA A 151 -15.16 -2.96 -0.83
C ALA A 151 -16.49 -2.93 -0.03
N ASP A 152 -17.54 -2.36 -0.61
CA ASP A 152 -18.90 -2.39 -0.05
C ASP A 152 -19.63 -3.73 -0.29
N GLY A 153 -19.00 -4.72 -0.92
CA GLY A 153 -19.61 -6.02 -1.19
C GLY A 153 -20.72 -6.01 -2.25
N THR A 154 -20.92 -4.89 -2.96
CA THR A 154 -21.82 -4.84 -4.10
C THR A 154 -21.18 -5.48 -5.34
N GLY A 155 -21.97 -6.22 -6.11
CA GLY A 155 -21.47 -6.94 -7.28
C GLY A 155 -20.64 -8.19 -6.93
N ALA A 156 -20.39 -9.00 -7.95
CA ALA A 156 -19.63 -10.24 -7.82
C ALA A 156 -18.11 -9.99 -7.89
N ASN A 157 -17.34 -10.96 -7.39
CA ASN A 157 -15.90 -11.02 -7.65
C ASN A 157 -15.63 -10.98 -9.17
N GLN A 158 -14.64 -10.20 -9.58
CA GLN A 158 -14.22 -10.07 -10.97
C GLN A 158 -12.81 -10.62 -11.14
N VAL A 159 -12.67 -11.68 -11.93
CA VAL A 159 -11.37 -12.12 -12.42
C VAL A 159 -10.95 -11.15 -13.52
N LEU A 160 -9.88 -10.39 -13.29
CA LEU A 160 -9.35 -9.46 -14.29
C LEU A 160 -8.44 -10.23 -15.26
N VAL A 161 -7.46 -10.95 -14.72
CA VAL A 161 -6.52 -11.74 -15.51
C VAL A 161 -6.35 -13.08 -14.82
N SER A 162 -6.66 -14.17 -15.51
CA SER A 162 -6.37 -15.53 -15.07
C SER A 162 -4.97 -15.95 -15.51
N SER A 163 -4.36 -16.90 -14.81
CA SER A 163 -3.08 -17.48 -15.21
C SER A 163 -1.99 -16.44 -15.40
N VAL A 164 -1.86 -15.53 -14.43
CA VAL A 164 -0.89 -14.42 -14.46
C VAL A 164 0.54 -14.96 -14.40
N THR A 165 0.80 -15.87 -13.47
CA THR A 165 2.11 -16.45 -13.18
C THR A 165 1.96 -17.67 -12.26
N ASN A 166 2.90 -18.61 -12.25
CA ASN A 166 2.83 -19.88 -11.51
C ASN A 166 2.80 -19.72 -9.98
N SER A 167 3.46 -18.70 -9.43
CA SER A 167 3.44 -18.42 -8.00
C SER A 167 3.24 -16.92 -7.76
N PRO A 168 2.00 -16.40 -7.82
CA PRO A 168 1.71 -15.01 -7.55
C PRO A 168 1.84 -14.75 -6.05
N VAL A 169 2.83 -13.97 -5.62
CA VAL A 169 3.11 -13.76 -4.17
C VAL A 169 2.82 -12.33 -3.71
N TYR A 170 3.24 -11.31 -4.45
CA TYR A 170 3.03 -9.91 -4.07
C TYR A 170 2.33 -9.12 -5.17
N LEU A 171 1.53 -8.15 -4.75
CA LEU A 171 0.76 -7.24 -5.60
C LEU A 171 1.12 -5.80 -5.23
N ALA A 172 1.32 -4.95 -6.23
CA ALA A 172 1.35 -3.51 -6.04
C ALA A 172 0.47 -2.83 -7.09
N LEU A 173 -0.17 -1.71 -6.74
CA LEU A 173 -1.12 -1.02 -7.60
C LEU A 173 -0.67 0.39 -7.98
N ASN A 174 -0.83 0.70 -9.27
CA ASN A 174 -0.88 2.05 -9.78
C ASN A 174 -2.16 2.22 -10.61
N THR A 175 -3.30 2.27 -9.92
CA THR A 175 -4.62 2.39 -10.53
C THR A 175 -4.79 3.67 -11.36
N ALA A 176 -4.15 4.77 -10.96
CA ALA A 176 -4.15 6.03 -11.71
C ALA A 176 -3.54 5.89 -13.12
N ALA A 177 -2.61 4.96 -13.31
CA ALA A 177 -2.03 4.65 -14.62
C ALA A 177 -2.57 3.33 -15.21
N ASN A 178 -3.65 2.77 -14.64
CA ASN A 178 -4.19 1.45 -15.01
C ASN A 178 -3.15 0.33 -14.97
N ARG A 179 -2.32 0.28 -13.92
CA ARG A 179 -1.28 -0.74 -13.77
C ARG A 179 -1.40 -1.50 -12.46
N ALA A 180 -1.16 -2.80 -12.54
CA ALA A 180 -0.83 -3.65 -11.40
C ALA A 180 0.49 -4.36 -11.66
N TYR A 181 1.22 -4.65 -10.60
CA TYR A 181 2.50 -5.35 -10.64
C TYR A 181 2.41 -6.60 -9.78
N VAL A 182 2.73 -7.75 -10.36
CA VAL A 182 2.61 -9.05 -9.70
C VAL A 182 3.97 -9.73 -9.67
N TYR A 183 4.45 -10.08 -8.49
CA TYR A 183 5.71 -10.80 -8.35
C TYR A 183 5.50 -12.33 -8.44
N GLU A 184 6.29 -12.96 -9.30
CA GLU A 184 6.45 -14.41 -9.45
C GLU A 184 7.50 -14.93 -8.45
N GLY A 185 7.07 -15.76 -7.51
CA GLY A 185 7.92 -16.32 -6.45
C GLY A 185 8.74 -17.55 -6.85
N LEU A 186 8.35 -18.26 -7.92
CA LEU A 186 9.01 -19.48 -8.38
C LEU A 186 10.45 -19.19 -8.78
N THR A 187 11.40 -19.82 -8.08
CA THR A 187 12.84 -19.59 -8.22
C THR A 187 13.33 -19.65 -9.67
N ALA A 188 12.75 -20.52 -10.50
CA ALA A 188 13.14 -20.67 -11.91
C ALA A 188 12.69 -19.51 -12.83
N SER A 189 11.73 -18.69 -12.39
CA SER A 189 11.09 -17.67 -13.24
C SER A 189 10.81 -16.35 -12.51
N ARG A 190 11.59 -16.06 -11.45
CA ARG A 190 11.40 -14.87 -10.63
C ARG A 190 11.38 -13.60 -11.45
N GLY A 191 10.39 -12.76 -11.16
CA GLY A 191 10.27 -11.47 -11.79
C GLY A 191 8.91 -10.84 -11.56
N ILE A 192 8.75 -9.62 -12.03
CA ILE A 192 7.53 -8.85 -11.87
C ILE A 192 6.82 -8.78 -13.21
N LYS A 193 5.58 -9.27 -13.24
CA LYS A 193 4.64 -9.10 -14.35
C LYS A 193 3.94 -7.74 -14.20
N THR A 194 3.81 -7.01 -15.30
CA THR A 194 3.00 -5.79 -15.33
C THR A 194 1.67 -6.11 -16.00
N ILE A 195 0.56 -5.71 -15.38
CA ILE A 195 -0.79 -5.89 -15.90
C ILE A 195 -1.37 -4.52 -16.23
N ASN A 196 -1.98 -4.39 -17.41
CA ASN A 196 -2.81 -3.25 -17.77
C ASN A 196 -4.24 -3.51 -17.27
N LEU A 197 -4.71 -2.70 -16.32
CA LEU A 197 -6.04 -2.80 -15.71
C LEU A 197 -7.18 -2.28 -16.59
N ALA A 198 -6.87 -1.50 -17.63
CA ALA A 198 -7.87 -1.03 -18.58
C ALA A 198 -8.21 -2.12 -19.62
N THR A 199 -7.21 -2.88 -20.04
CA THR A 199 -7.38 -3.97 -21.02
C THR A 199 -7.43 -5.35 -20.39
N ASN A 200 -7.15 -5.47 -19.09
CA ASN A 200 -7.05 -6.72 -18.36
C ASN A 200 -6.09 -7.71 -19.01
N THR A 201 -4.87 -7.25 -19.31
CA THR A 201 -3.84 -8.07 -19.96
C THR A 201 -2.48 -7.87 -19.33
N VAL A 202 -1.66 -8.92 -19.30
CA VAL A 202 -0.22 -8.78 -19.01
C VAL A 202 0.43 -8.00 -20.16
N ILE A 203 1.22 -6.99 -19.84
CA ILE A 203 1.88 -6.11 -20.81
C ILE A 203 3.39 -6.03 -20.56
N GLY A 204 4.14 -5.80 -21.63
CA GLY A 204 5.59 -5.70 -21.59
C GLY A 204 6.29 -7.04 -21.31
N GLY A 205 7.60 -6.96 -21.09
CA GLY A 205 8.40 -8.09 -20.62
C GLY A 205 8.29 -8.28 -19.11
N THR A 206 8.71 -9.44 -18.62
CA THR A 206 8.90 -9.64 -17.17
C THR A 206 10.09 -8.81 -16.72
N ILE A 207 9.93 -8.03 -15.64
CA ILE A 207 11.03 -7.33 -15.01
C ILE A 207 11.82 -8.38 -14.21
N PRO A 208 13.08 -8.69 -14.57
CA PRO A 208 13.83 -9.75 -13.92
C PRO A 208 14.20 -9.35 -12.49
N VAL A 209 14.08 -10.29 -11.55
CA VAL A 209 14.52 -10.11 -10.17
C VAL A 209 15.38 -11.31 -9.77
N ALA A 210 16.64 -11.06 -9.41
CA ALA A 210 17.61 -12.13 -9.15
C ALA A 210 17.40 -12.82 -7.79
N ALA A 211 16.96 -12.08 -6.78
CA ALA A 211 16.79 -12.54 -5.41
C ALA A 211 15.31 -12.73 -5.05
N ALA A 212 15.02 -13.34 -3.90
CA ALA A 212 13.64 -13.52 -3.46
C ALA A 212 13.09 -12.16 -3.05
N VAL A 213 11.93 -11.76 -3.53
CA VAL A 213 11.25 -10.58 -3.00
C VAL A 213 10.54 -10.96 -1.69
N SER A 214 10.55 -10.07 -0.71
CA SER A 214 9.83 -10.21 0.56
C SER A 214 8.73 -9.15 0.76
N ALA A 215 8.73 -8.09 -0.06
CA ALA A 215 7.68 -7.08 -0.13
C ALA A 215 7.78 -6.34 -1.47
N LEU A 216 6.63 -5.88 -2.01
CA LEU A 216 6.52 -5.10 -3.25
C LEU A 216 5.51 -3.98 -3.02
N GLU A 217 5.85 -2.74 -3.36
CA GLU A 217 4.97 -1.58 -3.15
C GLU A 217 5.17 -0.55 -4.26
N TYR A 218 4.10 0.13 -4.68
CA TYR A 218 4.18 1.24 -5.62
C TYR A 218 4.00 2.57 -4.92
N ALA A 219 5.06 3.38 -4.89
CA ALA A 219 5.03 4.69 -4.27
C ALA A 219 4.44 5.73 -5.24
N ARG A 220 3.17 6.09 -5.03
CA ARG A 220 2.48 7.14 -5.83
C ARG A 220 3.17 8.50 -5.76
N SER A 221 3.89 8.79 -4.68
CA SER A 221 4.56 10.08 -4.45
C SER A 221 5.70 10.37 -5.42
N ASN A 222 6.35 9.33 -5.94
CA ASN A 222 7.50 9.48 -6.83
C ASN A 222 7.45 8.56 -8.06
N GLY A 223 6.43 7.73 -8.18
CA GLY A 223 6.17 6.90 -9.35
C GLY A 223 7.06 5.66 -9.45
N PHE A 224 7.76 5.28 -8.37
CA PHE A 224 8.63 4.12 -8.35
C PHE A 224 7.96 2.89 -7.74
N LEU A 225 8.34 1.73 -8.28
CA LEU A 225 8.05 0.43 -7.69
C LEU A 225 9.24 0.06 -6.78
N TYR A 226 8.97 -0.12 -5.49
CA TYR A 226 9.94 -0.52 -4.49
C TYR A 226 9.72 -1.99 -4.14
N PHE A 227 10.82 -2.71 -3.92
CA PHE A 227 10.74 -4.07 -3.43
C PHE A 227 11.94 -4.38 -2.53
N LEU A 228 11.70 -5.22 -1.54
CA LEU A 228 12.73 -5.74 -0.66
C LEU A 228 13.14 -7.11 -1.16
N THR A 229 14.43 -7.38 -1.20
CA THR A 229 14.96 -8.69 -1.55
C THR A 229 15.62 -9.34 -0.34
N SER A 230 15.40 -10.64 -0.17
CA SER A 230 16.23 -11.48 0.67
C SER A 230 17.18 -12.29 -0.23
N ASP A 231 18.43 -12.38 0.20
CA ASP A 231 19.46 -13.22 -0.43
C ASP A 231 19.13 -14.71 -0.31
N GLY A 232 18.18 -15.09 0.55
CA GLY A 232 17.64 -16.43 0.63
C GLY A 232 18.63 -17.46 1.18
N VAL A 233 19.73 -17.04 1.81
CA VAL A 233 20.73 -17.97 2.34
C VAL A 233 21.10 -17.65 3.79
N GLY A 234 20.69 -18.53 4.69
CA GLY A 234 21.23 -18.63 6.05
C GLY A 234 22.66 -19.20 6.06
N THR A 235 23.59 -18.64 5.28
CA THR A 235 25.02 -18.99 5.41
C THR A 235 25.86 -17.73 5.47
N THR A 236 26.59 -17.62 6.58
CA THR A 236 27.66 -16.68 6.87
C THR A 236 28.58 -16.46 5.66
N GLY A 237 28.38 -15.37 4.94
CA GLY A 237 29.24 -14.95 3.85
C GLY A 237 29.25 -13.43 3.78
N ALA A 238 30.36 -12.85 4.25
CA ALA A 238 30.79 -11.44 4.24
C ALA A 238 29.69 -10.35 4.27
N PRO A 239 29.71 -9.42 5.25
CA PRO A 239 28.80 -8.27 5.21
C PRO A 239 28.97 -7.55 3.87
N LEU A 240 27.86 -7.42 3.14
CA LEU A 240 27.81 -6.54 1.98
C LEU A 240 28.27 -5.15 2.44
N PRO A 241 29.08 -4.43 1.64
CA PRO A 241 29.51 -3.10 2.01
C PRO A 241 28.28 -2.24 2.32
N PRO A 242 28.34 -1.37 3.36
CA PRO A 242 27.22 -0.55 3.74
C PRO A 242 26.69 0.19 2.52
N MET A 243 25.38 0.09 2.30
CA MET A 243 24.69 0.81 1.24
C MET A 243 24.96 2.31 1.42
N ARG A 244 25.91 2.84 0.67
CA ARG A 244 26.17 4.27 0.62
C ARG A 244 25.02 4.89 -0.16
N PHE A 245 24.10 5.54 0.55
CA PHE A 245 23.25 6.57 -0.04
C PHE A 245 24.16 7.71 -0.52
N THR A 246 24.70 7.56 -1.72
CA THR A 246 25.39 8.64 -2.43
C THR A 246 24.35 9.32 -3.29
N GLY A 247 23.80 10.42 -2.78
CA GLY A 247 22.87 11.24 -3.56
C GLY A 247 21.77 11.99 -2.82
N CYS A 248 21.94 12.37 -1.56
CA CYS A 248 21.15 13.46 -0.96
C CYS A 248 22.10 14.39 -0.21
N SER A 249 22.89 15.16 -0.96
CA SER A 249 23.44 16.42 -0.44
C SER A 249 22.37 17.49 -0.64
N PRO A 250 21.82 18.12 0.42
CA PRO A 250 20.94 19.25 0.28
C PRO A 250 21.81 20.47 -0.05
N THR A 251 22.34 20.54 -1.27
CA THR A 251 22.93 21.77 -1.77
C THR A 251 21.78 22.69 -2.15
N ILE A 252 21.36 23.50 -1.18
CA ILE A 252 20.51 24.67 -1.39
C ILE A 252 21.16 25.50 -2.52
N PRO A 253 20.46 25.76 -3.64
CA PRO A 253 20.99 26.65 -4.67
C PRO A 253 21.22 28.02 -4.03
N THR A 254 22.47 28.48 -4.00
CA THR A 254 22.76 29.84 -3.56
C THR A 254 22.07 30.84 -4.49
N PRO A 255 21.46 31.91 -3.96
CA PRO A 255 20.79 32.91 -4.79
C PRO A 255 21.79 33.51 -5.78
N ARG A 256 21.40 33.56 -7.06
CA ARG A 256 22.15 34.25 -8.11
C ARG A 256 22.42 35.71 -7.66
N PRO A 257 23.68 36.19 -7.68
CA PRO A 257 23.96 37.57 -7.35
C PRO A 257 23.24 38.50 -8.34
N ARG A 258 22.56 39.52 -7.81
CA ARG A 258 21.92 40.56 -8.63
C ARG A 258 22.97 41.24 -9.51
N PRO A 259 22.63 41.63 -10.75
CA PRO A 259 23.51 42.45 -11.57
C PRO A 259 23.89 43.73 -10.84
N ARG A 260 25.19 44.03 -10.80
CA ARG A 260 25.74 45.25 -10.22
C ARG A 260 25.23 46.47 -11.02
N PRO A 261 24.74 47.54 -10.37
CA PRO A 261 24.37 48.75 -11.09
C PRO A 261 25.60 49.36 -11.76
N LEU A 262 25.47 49.72 -13.04
CA LEU A 262 26.48 50.46 -13.79
C LEU A 262 26.67 51.83 -13.12
N SER A 263 27.92 52.18 -12.84
CA SER A 263 28.25 53.53 -12.37
C SER A 263 28.07 54.53 -13.52
N PRO A 264 27.48 55.71 -13.25
CA PRO A 264 27.35 56.76 -14.25
C PRO A 264 28.73 57.36 -14.57
N ALA A 265 28.94 57.69 -15.85
CA ALA A 265 29.98 58.61 -16.30
C ALA A 265 29.55 60.06 -16.05
#